data_AF-A0A8R1WJ16-F1
#
_entry.id   AF-A0A8R1WJ16-F1
#
_cell.length_a   1.000
_cell.length_b   1.000
_cell.length_c   1.000
_cell.angle_alpha   90.00
_cell.angle_beta   90.00
_cell.angle_gamma   90.00
#
_symmetry.space_group_name_H-M   'P 1'
#
loop_
_entity.id
_entity.type
_entity.pdbx_description
1 polymer ?
#
loop_
_entity_poly.entity_id
_entity_poly.type
_entity_poly.pdbx_seq_one_letter_code
_entity_poly.pdbx_strand_id
1 'polypeptide(L)'
;MSSQPEGEIIVKEKYGSSSTERIYIKPPEQAMVVVYDETKINYFRNWFTNVFLPKGYPDSVSRDYSAYQIWDTAQAFCSTITGTLATQEVLRGVGVGDTTATPLAATVTWVIKDGCGHLGRILFAFTHGTCLDAYSKKWRLYADILNDAAMCIEIALPYFKNYTTVVLCVSTVMKAIVGVSGGATRAAMTQHHAVRGNMADVSAKDSAQETAVNLIASFTALFIISVFGSNAFIFVFIMMLHIAFNYFAVRAVCLRTMNEPRFLEFINIYLTKERIATPCEVNRREPVAFYQMGSHTLDLKLCGFQIKMGVSIKDLIKKKYPKASHLKNIKDVYENRNYIIIPNVQDRKMYVLLNEKAMNDDILRAYFHAVLLSVIICVINDVPLPVYQAPNEERPFAQVCRTIQTTDWSREPIETHVFNEFKFEPSYDLMKYVNRIVQREWMRIKTGMMRIGWDLNKHLLMVDEWRISSVKPLSQYAPIEGRVSTKDYVISEADAKLTKELLMELEHGDGVTYGVVETKPLMHYKKEASKRRVHDIGTETESPEIEEYREPNTEAEVKAEVPKENRKKD
;
A
#
# COMPACT_ATOMS: atom_id res chain seq x y z
N MET A 1 -45.44 -33.10 14.42
CA MET A 1 -45.57 -32.85 15.87
C MET A 1 -44.23 -33.20 16.51
N SER A 2 -43.35 -32.21 16.72
CA SER A 2 -42.11 -32.45 17.48
C SER A 2 -42.47 -32.47 18.96
N SER A 3 -42.25 -33.60 19.63
CA SER A 3 -42.31 -33.71 21.08
C SER A 3 -41.39 -32.66 21.68
N GLN A 4 -41.94 -31.62 22.32
CA GLN A 4 -41.13 -30.75 23.16
C GLN A 4 -40.56 -31.61 24.31
N PRO A 5 -39.24 -31.60 24.53
CA PRO A 5 -38.65 -32.36 25.62
C PRO A 5 -39.21 -31.89 26.96
N GLU A 6 -39.75 -32.80 27.77
CA GLU A 6 -40.20 -32.53 29.14
C GLU A 6 -38.98 -32.29 30.04
N GLY A 7 -38.83 -31.05 30.54
CA GLY A 7 -37.76 -30.66 31.44
C GLY A 7 -37.55 -29.15 31.50
N GLU A 8 -36.82 -28.67 32.51
CA GLU A 8 -36.50 -27.26 32.67
C GLU A 8 -35.33 -26.88 31.75
N ILE A 9 -35.51 -25.89 30.88
CA ILE A 9 -34.42 -25.36 30.05
C ILE A 9 -33.51 -24.52 30.95
N ILE A 10 -32.28 -24.98 31.17
CA ILE A 10 -31.29 -24.26 31.99
C ILE A 10 -30.61 -23.18 31.16
N VAL A 11 -30.05 -23.56 30.01
CA VAL A 11 -29.27 -22.65 29.18
C VAL A 11 -29.36 -23.04 27.71
N LYS A 12 -29.23 -22.05 26.83
CA LYS A 12 -29.12 -22.24 25.39
C LYS A 12 -27.75 -21.75 24.93
N GLU A 13 -27.04 -22.59 24.20
CA GLU A 13 -25.77 -22.25 23.56
C GLU A 13 -26.01 -22.08 22.06
N LYS A 14 -25.43 -21.04 21.47
CA LYS A 14 -25.49 -20.79 20.03
C LYS A 14 -24.09 -20.68 19.45
N TYR A 15 -23.83 -21.39 18.36
CA TYR A 15 -22.54 -21.33 17.69
C TYR A 15 -22.46 -20.12 16.76
N GLY A 16 -22.01 -18.98 17.29
CA GLY A 16 -21.90 -17.72 16.54
C GLY A 16 -23.23 -17.33 15.90
N SER A 17 -23.24 -17.10 14.59
CA SER A 17 -24.45 -16.76 13.82
C SER A 17 -24.99 -17.92 13.00
N SER A 18 -24.50 -19.14 13.28
CA SER A 18 -25.05 -20.36 12.72
C SER A 18 -26.47 -20.62 13.21
N SER A 19 -27.20 -21.47 12.51
CA SER A 19 -28.43 -22.09 13.01
C SER A 19 -28.16 -23.17 14.07
N THR A 20 -26.90 -23.50 14.35
CA THR A 20 -26.51 -24.49 15.37
C THR A 20 -26.76 -23.94 16.76
N GLU A 21 -27.82 -24.45 17.39
CA GLU A 21 -28.20 -24.16 18.76
C GLU A 21 -28.26 -25.46 19.54
N ARG A 22 -27.73 -25.43 20.77
CA ARG A 22 -27.81 -26.53 21.73
C ARG A 22 -28.62 -26.07 22.93
N ILE A 23 -29.60 -26.87 23.31
CA ILE A 23 -30.45 -26.59 24.46
C ILE A 23 -30.06 -27.56 25.57
N TYR A 24 -29.71 -27.02 26.73
CA TYR A 24 -29.34 -27.80 27.90
C TYR A 24 -30.55 -27.87 28.82
N ILE A 25 -31.08 -29.08 29.01
CA ILE A 25 -32.33 -29.34 29.71
C ILE A 25 -32.03 -30.17 30.95
N LYS A 26 -32.66 -29.86 32.07
CA LYS A 26 -32.71 -30.71 33.26
C LYS A 26 -34.01 -31.52 33.27
N PRO A 27 -33.97 -32.83 33.04
CA PRO A 27 -35.15 -33.67 33.17
C PRO A 27 -35.63 -33.74 34.63
N PRO A 28 -36.94 -33.94 34.89
CA PRO A 28 -37.50 -33.94 36.25
C PRO A 28 -36.89 -34.98 37.20
N GLU A 29 -36.46 -36.13 36.67
CA GLU A 29 -35.99 -37.29 37.45
C GLU A 29 -34.47 -37.52 37.36
N GLN A 30 -33.71 -36.61 36.74
CA GLN A 30 -32.27 -36.76 36.54
C GLN A 30 -31.50 -35.57 37.12
N ALA A 31 -30.41 -35.87 37.84
CA ALA A 31 -29.50 -34.84 38.35
C ALA A 31 -28.61 -34.25 37.24
N MET A 32 -28.43 -34.98 36.14
CA MET A 32 -27.53 -34.61 35.04
C MET A 32 -28.26 -33.82 33.94
N VAL A 33 -27.55 -32.85 33.37
CA VAL A 33 -28.03 -32.04 32.25
C VAL A 33 -27.97 -32.86 30.95
N VAL A 34 -29.05 -32.84 30.17
CA VAL A 34 -29.12 -33.47 28.86
C VAL A 34 -29.01 -32.41 27.77
N VAL A 35 -28.21 -32.69 26.75
CA VAL A 35 -28.04 -31.81 25.59
C VAL A 35 -29.05 -32.21 24.52
N TYR A 36 -29.88 -31.26 24.11
CA TYR A 36 -30.77 -31.38 22.97
C TYR A 36 -30.22 -30.54 21.81
N ASP A 37 -29.70 -31.21 20.80
CA ASP A 37 -29.29 -30.58 19.54
C ASP A 37 -30.54 -30.42 18.65
N GLU A 38 -31.07 -29.19 18.52
CA GLU A 38 -32.28 -28.91 17.71
C GLU A 38 -32.05 -29.09 16.19
N THR A 39 -30.81 -29.32 15.76
CA THR A 39 -30.43 -29.16 14.35
C THR A 39 -30.30 -30.48 13.59
N LYS A 40 -31.20 -30.70 12.62
CA LYS A 40 -30.94 -31.56 11.45
C LYS A 40 -29.95 -30.85 10.52
N ILE A 41 -28.67 -30.89 10.87
CA ILE A 41 -27.60 -30.28 10.06
C ILE A 41 -27.38 -31.13 8.80
N ASN A 42 -27.37 -30.51 7.62
CA ASN A 42 -26.76 -31.11 6.44
C ASN A 42 -25.26 -31.27 6.70
N TYR A 43 -24.84 -32.44 7.19
CA TYR A 43 -23.46 -32.75 7.58
C TYR A 43 -22.44 -32.32 6.52
N PHE A 44 -22.77 -32.56 5.25
CA PHE A 44 -21.96 -32.14 4.10
C PHE A 44 -21.76 -30.63 3.98
N ARG A 45 -22.83 -29.84 4.17
CA ARG A 45 -22.75 -28.36 4.12
C ARG A 45 -21.90 -27.83 5.26
N ASN A 46 -22.04 -28.40 6.46
CA ASN A 46 -21.26 -28.00 7.62
C ASN A 46 -19.78 -28.37 7.44
N TRP A 47 -19.50 -29.57 6.94
CA TRP A 47 -18.15 -29.99 6.59
C TRP A 47 -17.52 -29.07 5.55
N PHE A 48 -18.22 -28.78 4.43
CA PHE A 48 -17.73 -27.87 3.40
C PHE A 48 -17.44 -26.46 3.95
N THR A 49 -18.35 -25.92 4.75
CA THR A 49 -18.18 -24.62 5.42
C THR A 49 -16.95 -24.64 6.32
N ASN A 50 -16.77 -25.69 7.13
CA ASN A 50 -15.64 -25.80 8.04
C ASN A 50 -14.30 -25.99 7.32
N VAL A 51 -14.29 -26.63 6.16
CA VAL A 51 -13.07 -26.82 5.36
C VAL A 51 -12.68 -25.53 4.64
N PHE A 52 -13.62 -24.91 3.92
CA PHE A 52 -13.31 -23.84 2.96
C PHE A 52 -13.63 -22.43 3.45
N LEU A 53 -14.45 -22.25 4.49
CA LEU A 53 -14.82 -20.93 5.00
C LEU A 53 -14.17 -20.65 6.37
N PRO A 54 -13.87 -19.39 6.68
CA PRO A 54 -13.30 -19.00 7.97
C PRO A 54 -14.22 -19.33 9.15
N LYS A 55 -13.63 -19.60 10.30
CA LYS A 55 -14.36 -19.89 11.53
C LYS A 55 -15.25 -18.71 11.91
N GLY A 56 -16.53 -18.98 12.16
CA GLY A 56 -17.52 -17.94 12.48
C GLY A 56 -18.09 -17.21 11.26
N TYR A 57 -17.88 -17.72 10.05
CA TYR A 57 -18.55 -17.24 8.84
C TYR A 57 -20.08 -17.25 9.04
N PRO A 58 -20.81 -16.22 8.58
CA PRO A 58 -20.35 -15.09 7.76
C PRO A 58 -19.77 -13.90 8.54
N ASP A 59 -19.94 -13.85 9.85
CA ASP A 59 -19.64 -12.65 10.64
C ASP A 59 -18.17 -12.49 11.06
N SER A 60 -17.34 -13.47 10.72
CA SER A 60 -15.89 -13.38 10.89
C SER A 60 -15.19 -12.72 9.70
N VAL A 61 -15.91 -12.48 8.60
CA VAL A 61 -15.39 -11.86 7.39
C VAL A 61 -16.17 -10.62 6.99
N SER A 62 -15.60 -9.84 6.08
CA SER A 62 -16.31 -8.70 5.48
C SER A 62 -17.46 -9.16 4.58
N ARG A 63 -18.48 -8.31 4.40
CA ARG A 63 -19.71 -8.65 3.67
C ARG A 63 -19.49 -8.92 2.17
N ASP A 64 -18.40 -8.42 1.61
CA ASP A 64 -17.98 -8.60 0.22
C ASP A 64 -17.16 -9.87 -0.02
N TYR A 65 -16.71 -10.56 1.05
CA TYR A 65 -15.87 -11.76 0.97
C TYR A 65 -16.43 -12.82 0.02
N SER A 66 -17.71 -13.19 0.17
CA SER A 66 -18.30 -14.27 -0.64
C SER A 66 -18.41 -13.90 -2.12
N ALA A 67 -18.82 -12.67 -2.42
CA ALA A 67 -18.89 -12.21 -3.80
C ALA A 67 -17.49 -12.20 -4.43
N TYR A 68 -16.48 -11.72 -3.70
CA TYR A 68 -15.09 -11.76 -4.14
C TYR A 68 -14.61 -13.21 -4.39
N GLN A 69 -14.75 -14.12 -3.42
CA GLN A 69 -14.21 -15.48 -3.51
C GLN A 69 -14.83 -16.31 -4.63
N ILE A 70 -16.10 -16.09 -5.00
CA ILE A 70 -16.72 -16.76 -6.14
C ILE A 70 -16.00 -16.38 -7.44
N TRP A 71 -15.78 -15.09 -7.66
CA TRP A 71 -15.09 -14.61 -8.87
C TRP A 71 -13.60 -14.94 -8.84
N ASP A 72 -12.96 -14.86 -7.67
CA ASP A 72 -11.55 -15.20 -7.47
C ASP A 72 -11.29 -16.68 -7.73
N THR A 73 -12.19 -17.56 -7.28
CA THR A 73 -12.16 -19.00 -7.57
C THR A 73 -12.31 -19.27 -9.06
N ALA A 74 -13.27 -18.62 -9.73
CA ALA A 74 -13.45 -18.77 -11.17
C ALA A 74 -12.23 -18.27 -11.96
N GLN A 75 -11.61 -17.18 -11.51
CA GLN A 75 -10.36 -16.64 -12.06
C GLN A 75 -9.20 -17.63 -11.88
N ALA A 76 -8.97 -18.15 -10.66
CA ALA A 76 -7.92 -19.13 -10.38
C ALA A 76 -8.07 -20.42 -11.21
N PHE A 77 -9.31 -20.86 -11.44
CA PHE A 77 -9.61 -21.98 -12.33
C PHE A 77 -9.12 -21.73 -13.77
N CYS A 78 -9.46 -20.57 -14.34
CA CYS A 78 -8.98 -20.19 -15.67
C CYS A 78 -7.46 -20.06 -15.72
N SER A 79 -6.85 -19.43 -14.72
CA SER A 79 -5.40 -19.20 -14.62
C SER A 79 -4.60 -20.51 -14.61
N THR A 80 -5.10 -21.52 -13.88
CA THR A 80 -4.45 -22.85 -13.84
C THR A 80 -4.52 -23.56 -15.18
N ILE A 81 -5.65 -23.46 -15.89
CA ILE A 81 -5.77 -24.07 -17.22
C ILE A 81 -4.82 -23.41 -18.21
N THR A 82 -4.85 -22.07 -18.32
CA THR A 82 -3.95 -21.33 -19.22
C THR A 82 -2.48 -21.54 -18.86
N GLY A 83 -2.15 -21.59 -17.57
CA GLY A 83 -0.80 -21.88 -17.10
C GLY A 83 -0.30 -23.29 -17.45
N THR A 84 -1.18 -24.29 -17.39
CA THR A 84 -0.82 -25.67 -17.79
C THR A 84 -0.58 -25.76 -19.30
N LEU A 85 -1.43 -25.12 -20.11
CA LEU A 85 -1.26 -25.04 -21.57
C LEU A 85 0.04 -24.32 -21.95
N ALA A 86 0.35 -23.19 -21.30
CA ALA A 86 1.60 -22.47 -21.51
C ALA A 86 2.81 -23.32 -21.10
N THR A 87 2.72 -24.06 -20.00
CA THR A 87 3.80 -24.97 -19.54
C THR A 87 4.10 -26.05 -20.58
N GLN A 88 3.08 -26.63 -21.23
CA GLN A 88 3.28 -27.61 -22.30
C GLN A 88 4.11 -27.02 -23.46
N GLU A 89 3.79 -25.81 -23.91
CA GLU A 89 4.52 -25.16 -25.00
C GLU A 89 5.92 -24.70 -24.57
N VAL A 90 6.10 -24.33 -23.29
CA VAL A 90 7.45 -24.08 -22.73
C VAL A 90 8.31 -25.34 -22.81
N LEU A 91 7.79 -26.49 -22.38
CA LEU A 91 8.49 -27.78 -22.43
C LEU A 91 8.84 -28.15 -23.88
N ARG A 92 7.90 -27.97 -24.80
CA ARG A 92 8.14 -28.17 -26.24
C ARG A 92 9.20 -27.22 -26.79
N GLY A 93 9.16 -25.94 -26.39
CA GLY A 93 10.09 -24.90 -26.85
C GLY A 93 11.53 -25.10 -26.36
N VAL A 94 11.74 -25.71 -25.19
CA VAL A 94 13.09 -26.09 -24.70
C VAL A 94 13.57 -27.45 -25.24
N GLY A 95 12.79 -28.10 -26.10
CA GLY A 95 13.18 -29.33 -26.79
C GLY A 95 12.85 -30.61 -26.05
N VAL A 96 11.91 -30.61 -25.10
CA VAL A 96 11.41 -31.88 -24.52
C VAL A 96 10.75 -32.70 -25.63
N GLY A 97 11.31 -33.88 -25.91
CA GLY A 97 10.90 -34.74 -27.02
C GLY A 97 11.77 -34.62 -28.29
N ASP A 98 12.76 -33.72 -28.30
CA ASP A 98 13.76 -33.61 -29.38
C ASP A 98 14.98 -34.48 -29.07
N THR A 99 15.42 -35.31 -30.02
CA THR A 99 16.60 -36.17 -29.87
C THR A 99 17.92 -35.41 -29.79
N THR A 100 17.93 -34.13 -30.19
CA THR A 100 19.11 -33.27 -30.20
C THR A 100 19.22 -32.37 -28.95
N ALA A 101 18.14 -32.25 -28.17
CA ALA A 101 18.14 -31.46 -26.94
C ALA A 101 18.83 -32.21 -25.79
N THR A 102 19.64 -31.49 -25.01
CA THR A 102 20.36 -32.07 -23.86
C THR A 102 19.78 -31.58 -22.53
N PRO A 103 19.74 -32.43 -21.49
CA PRO A 103 19.34 -32.01 -20.14
C PRO A 103 20.19 -30.86 -19.57
N LEU A 104 21.48 -30.81 -19.94
CA LEU A 104 22.38 -29.73 -19.52
C LEU A 104 21.95 -28.38 -20.11
N ALA A 105 21.68 -28.30 -21.42
CA ALA A 105 21.24 -27.07 -22.06
C ALA A 105 19.90 -26.56 -21.51
N ALA A 106 18.97 -27.49 -21.23
CA ALA A 106 17.70 -27.17 -20.58
C ALA A 106 17.93 -26.63 -19.16
N THR A 107 18.79 -27.27 -18.36
CA THR A 107 19.15 -26.82 -17.01
C THR A 107 19.76 -25.42 -17.02
N VAL A 108 20.69 -25.14 -17.93
CA VAL A 108 21.29 -23.80 -18.08
C VAL A 108 20.22 -22.76 -18.40
N THR A 109 19.28 -23.08 -19.30
CA THR A 109 18.15 -22.18 -19.62
C THR A 109 17.27 -21.90 -18.40
N TRP A 110 16.98 -22.92 -17.58
CA TRP A 110 16.21 -22.76 -16.34
C TRP A 110 16.92 -21.87 -15.31
N VAL A 111 18.22 -22.09 -15.07
CA VAL A 111 18.99 -21.27 -14.13
C VAL A 111 19.04 -19.81 -14.57
N ILE A 112 19.28 -19.54 -15.86
CA ILE A 112 19.36 -18.18 -16.39
C ILE A 112 18.00 -17.47 -16.27
N LYS A 113 16.91 -18.10 -16.72
CA LYS A 113 15.58 -17.46 -16.66
C LYS A 113 15.14 -17.20 -15.22
N ASP A 114 15.44 -18.11 -14.29
CA ASP A 114 15.07 -17.96 -12.88
C ASP A 114 15.92 -16.87 -12.22
N GLY A 115 17.21 -16.78 -12.57
CA GLY A 115 18.07 -15.66 -12.17
C GLY A 115 17.52 -14.31 -12.61
N CYS A 116 17.10 -14.18 -13.87
CA CYS A 116 16.42 -12.98 -14.36
C CYS A 116 15.12 -12.70 -13.58
N GLY A 117 14.31 -13.73 -13.34
CA GLY A 117 13.08 -13.62 -12.55
C GLY A 117 13.34 -13.09 -11.13
N HIS A 118 14.35 -13.62 -10.44
CA HIS A 118 14.73 -13.14 -9.10
C HIS A 118 15.18 -11.68 -9.10
N LEU A 119 16.00 -11.27 -10.07
CA LEU A 119 16.41 -9.86 -10.20
C LEU A 119 15.21 -8.95 -10.48
N GLY A 120 14.31 -9.37 -11.38
CA GLY A 120 13.07 -8.65 -11.68
C GLY A 120 12.18 -8.48 -10.44
N ARG A 121 12.06 -9.53 -9.63
CA ARG A 121 11.33 -9.52 -8.36
C ARG A 121 11.87 -8.46 -7.39
N ILE A 122 13.18 -8.45 -7.17
CA ILE A 122 13.86 -7.53 -6.25
C ILE A 122 13.72 -6.08 -6.74
N LEU A 123 14.00 -5.83 -8.01
CA LEU A 123 13.91 -4.49 -8.59
C LEU A 123 12.47 -3.94 -8.54
N PHE A 124 11.49 -4.78 -8.82
CA PHE A 124 10.08 -4.39 -8.75
C PHE A 124 9.66 -4.08 -7.31
N ALA A 125 10.01 -4.92 -6.35
CA ALA A 125 9.73 -4.67 -4.93
C ALA A 125 10.37 -3.36 -4.45
N PHE A 126 11.61 -3.09 -4.84
CA PHE A 126 12.33 -1.85 -4.52
C PHE A 126 11.65 -0.59 -5.10
N THR A 127 11.17 -0.67 -6.34
CA THR A 127 10.62 0.51 -7.05
C THR A 127 9.14 0.77 -6.80
N HIS A 128 8.34 -0.28 -6.56
CA HIS A 128 6.88 -0.18 -6.51
C HIS A 128 6.26 -0.72 -5.22
N GLY A 129 7.04 -1.31 -4.30
CA GLY A 129 6.51 -1.96 -3.10
C GLY A 129 5.59 -1.08 -2.24
N THR A 130 5.91 0.21 -2.12
CA THR A 130 5.18 1.18 -1.28
C THR A 130 3.77 1.52 -1.80
N CYS A 131 3.45 1.21 -3.06
CA CYS A 131 2.16 1.56 -3.66
C CYS A 131 1.19 0.38 -3.83
N LEU A 132 1.62 -0.84 -3.52
CA LEU A 132 0.83 -2.06 -3.74
C LEU A 132 -0.42 -2.11 -2.85
N ASP A 133 -0.30 -1.70 -1.58
CA ASP A 133 -1.43 -1.60 -0.66
C ASP A 133 -2.43 -0.52 -1.10
N ALA A 134 -1.91 0.65 -1.50
CA ALA A 134 -2.73 1.79 -1.89
C ALA A 134 -3.58 1.51 -3.12
N TYR A 135 -3.05 0.77 -4.09
CA TYR A 135 -3.70 0.51 -5.37
C TYR A 135 -4.01 -0.98 -5.57
N SER A 136 -4.39 -1.69 -4.50
CA SER A 136 -4.50 -3.15 -4.51
C SER A 136 -5.43 -3.73 -5.57
N LYS A 137 -6.62 -3.13 -5.77
CA LYS A 137 -7.54 -3.55 -6.84
C LYS A 137 -6.96 -3.41 -8.24
N LYS A 138 -6.26 -2.28 -8.50
CA LYS A 138 -5.63 -2.00 -9.79
C LYS A 138 -4.49 -3.00 -10.04
N TRP A 139 -3.61 -3.17 -9.05
CA TRP A 139 -2.48 -4.08 -9.14
C TRP A 139 -2.91 -5.52 -9.32
N ARG A 140 -4.03 -5.95 -8.71
CA ARG A 140 -4.58 -7.29 -8.93
C ARG A 140 -5.01 -7.51 -10.38
N LEU A 141 -5.68 -6.54 -11.01
CA LEU A 141 -6.06 -6.64 -12.42
C LEU A 141 -4.84 -6.51 -13.35
N TYR A 142 -3.90 -5.62 -13.04
CA TYR A 142 -2.69 -5.43 -13.83
C TYR A 142 -1.76 -6.65 -13.78
N ALA A 143 -1.62 -7.28 -12.61
CA ALA A 143 -0.84 -8.49 -12.44
C ALA A 143 -1.38 -9.61 -13.35
N ASP A 144 -2.68 -9.81 -13.42
CA ASP A 144 -3.27 -10.84 -14.28
C ASP A 144 -3.14 -10.51 -15.77
N ILE A 145 -3.28 -9.24 -16.18
CA ILE A 145 -3.00 -8.83 -17.57
C ILE A 145 -1.53 -9.11 -17.93
N LEU A 146 -0.59 -8.82 -17.02
CA LEU A 146 0.83 -9.08 -17.22
C LEU A 146 1.14 -10.59 -17.24
N ASN A 147 0.46 -11.38 -16.42
CA ASN A 147 0.55 -12.83 -16.38
C ASN A 147 0.07 -13.45 -17.71
N ASP A 148 -1.06 -13.00 -18.21
CA ASP A 148 -1.66 -13.45 -19.46
C ASP A 148 -0.77 -13.08 -20.65
N ALA A 149 -0.18 -11.89 -20.65
CA ALA A 149 0.82 -11.50 -21.63
C ALA A 149 2.06 -12.41 -21.58
N ALA A 150 2.53 -12.78 -20.38
CA ALA A 150 3.63 -13.73 -20.23
C ALA A 150 3.28 -15.12 -20.76
N MET A 151 2.07 -15.62 -20.48
CA MET A 151 1.57 -16.89 -21.00
C MET A 151 1.40 -16.89 -22.53
N CYS A 152 0.99 -15.76 -23.12
CA CYS A 152 0.94 -15.61 -24.58
C CYS A 152 2.34 -15.75 -25.20
N ILE A 153 3.35 -15.13 -24.58
CA ILE A 153 4.75 -15.24 -25.01
C ILE A 153 5.23 -16.70 -24.92
N GLU A 154 4.89 -17.39 -23.83
CA GLU A 154 5.24 -18.79 -23.60
C GLU A 154 4.58 -19.76 -24.59
N ILE A 155 3.31 -19.54 -24.95
CA ILE A 155 2.65 -20.33 -25.98
C ILE A 155 3.27 -20.12 -27.36
N ALA A 156 3.76 -18.91 -27.64
CA ALA A 156 4.45 -18.62 -28.89
C ALA A 156 5.91 -19.12 -28.91
N LEU A 157 6.42 -19.66 -27.79
CA LEU A 157 7.83 -20.05 -27.65
C LEU A 157 8.34 -21.01 -28.73
N PRO A 158 7.59 -22.02 -29.22
CA PRO A 158 8.05 -22.91 -30.29
C PRO A 158 8.40 -22.21 -31.60
N TYR A 159 7.90 -20.98 -31.83
CA TYR A 159 8.24 -20.17 -33.00
C TYR A 159 9.58 -19.43 -32.85
N PHE A 160 10.11 -19.31 -31.63
CA PHE A 160 11.32 -18.56 -31.30
C PHE A 160 12.54 -19.46 -31.01
N LYS A 161 12.74 -20.54 -31.79
CA LYS A 161 13.75 -21.58 -31.51
C LYS A 161 15.17 -21.07 -31.20
N ASN A 162 15.64 -20.00 -31.86
CA ASN A 162 16.97 -19.42 -31.64
C ASN A 162 17.04 -18.43 -30.47
N TYR A 163 15.89 -18.02 -29.94
CA TYR A 163 15.75 -17.01 -28.89
C TYR A 163 15.03 -17.53 -27.64
N THR A 164 14.81 -18.86 -27.53
CA THR A 164 14.05 -19.52 -26.46
C THR A 164 14.47 -19.02 -25.07
N THR A 165 15.77 -19.00 -24.77
CA THR A 165 16.27 -18.56 -23.45
C THR A 165 15.92 -17.10 -23.17
N VAL A 166 16.08 -16.19 -24.15
CA VAL A 166 15.79 -14.76 -23.98
C VAL A 166 14.29 -14.54 -23.77
N VAL A 167 13.46 -15.20 -24.57
CA VAL A 167 11.99 -15.12 -24.47
C VAL A 167 11.50 -15.67 -23.12
N LEU A 168 12.10 -16.75 -22.64
CA LEU A 168 11.84 -17.29 -21.30
C LEU A 168 12.28 -16.36 -20.17
N CYS A 169 13.41 -15.65 -20.33
CA CYS A 169 13.82 -14.65 -19.35
C CYS A 169 12.79 -13.52 -19.24
N VAL A 170 12.30 -13.02 -20.38
CA VAL A 170 11.30 -11.94 -20.42
C VAL A 170 9.99 -12.39 -19.75
N SER A 171 9.43 -13.53 -20.15
CA SER A 171 8.20 -14.07 -19.55
C SER A 171 8.37 -14.39 -18.06
N THR A 172 9.52 -14.91 -17.64
CA THR A 172 9.80 -15.20 -16.22
C THR A 172 9.94 -13.92 -15.39
N VAL A 173 10.55 -12.85 -15.93
CA VAL A 173 10.57 -11.52 -15.28
C VAL A 173 9.15 -10.97 -15.12
N MET A 174 8.32 -11.07 -16.16
CA MET A 174 6.91 -10.66 -16.10
C MET A 174 6.18 -11.43 -14.99
N LYS A 175 6.26 -12.77 -14.97
CA LYS A 175 5.66 -13.60 -13.92
C LYS A 175 6.24 -13.33 -12.53
N ALA A 176 7.51 -12.96 -12.42
CA ALA A 176 8.10 -12.58 -11.14
C ALA A 176 7.49 -11.28 -10.59
N ILE A 177 7.24 -10.29 -11.45
CA ILE A 177 6.51 -9.06 -11.09
C ILE A 177 5.07 -9.38 -10.65
N VAL A 178 4.40 -10.27 -11.39
CA VAL A 178 3.06 -10.79 -11.03
C VAL A 178 3.09 -11.44 -9.65
N GLY A 179 4.11 -12.26 -9.35
CA GLY A 179 4.24 -12.90 -8.04
C GLY A 179 4.31 -11.90 -6.87
N VAL A 180 5.08 -10.82 -7.01
CA VAL A 180 5.17 -9.78 -5.96
C VAL A 180 3.86 -9.01 -5.82
N SER A 181 3.36 -8.49 -6.93
CA SER A 181 2.16 -7.65 -6.94
C SER A 181 0.92 -8.45 -6.54
N GLY A 182 0.74 -9.65 -7.07
CA GLY A 182 -0.32 -10.59 -6.69
C GLY A 182 -0.24 -10.99 -5.22
N GLY A 183 0.95 -11.34 -4.72
CA GLY A 183 1.16 -11.68 -3.31
C GLY A 183 0.84 -10.54 -2.34
N ALA A 184 1.37 -9.34 -2.61
CA ALA A 184 1.13 -8.16 -1.77
C ALA A 184 -0.35 -7.74 -1.78
N THR A 185 -0.97 -7.69 -2.96
CA THR A 185 -2.39 -7.29 -3.06
C THR A 185 -3.34 -8.32 -2.47
N ARG A 186 -3.00 -9.62 -2.56
CA ARG A 186 -3.71 -10.68 -1.84
C ARG A 186 -3.62 -10.48 -0.34
N ALA A 187 -2.44 -10.19 0.21
CA ALA A 187 -2.28 -9.90 1.63
C ALA A 187 -3.15 -8.72 2.09
N ALA A 188 -3.18 -7.62 1.31
CA ALA A 188 -4.05 -6.47 1.58
C ALA A 188 -5.54 -6.86 1.55
N MET A 189 -5.95 -7.74 0.63
CA MET A 189 -7.33 -8.22 0.53
C MET A 189 -7.71 -9.13 1.70
N THR A 190 -6.84 -10.05 2.08
CA THR A 190 -6.99 -10.92 3.26
C THR A 190 -7.12 -10.09 4.53
N GLN A 191 -6.31 -9.03 4.68
CA GLN A 191 -6.42 -8.11 5.81
C GLN A 191 -7.76 -7.38 5.83
N HIS A 192 -8.29 -6.95 4.68
CA HIS A 192 -9.62 -6.33 4.58
C HIS A 192 -10.73 -7.32 4.94
N HIS A 193 -10.61 -8.57 4.51
CA HIS A 193 -11.60 -9.61 4.79
C HIS A 193 -11.59 -10.08 6.24
N ALA A 194 -10.46 -9.97 6.95
CA ALA A 194 -10.32 -10.42 8.33
C ALA A 194 -10.90 -9.41 9.36
N VAL A 195 -12.20 -9.50 9.64
CA VAL A 195 -12.90 -8.54 10.51
C VAL A 195 -12.68 -8.80 12.01
N ARG A 196 -12.34 -10.03 12.41
CA ARG A 196 -12.15 -10.42 13.83
C ARG A 196 -10.68 -10.60 14.22
N GLY A 197 -9.75 -9.96 13.50
CA GLY A 197 -8.32 -10.24 13.66
C GLY A 197 -7.94 -11.68 13.24
N ASN A 198 -8.77 -12.32 12.44
CA ASN A 198 -8.65 -13.71 11.98
C ASN A 198 -7.89 -13.83 10.65
N MET A 199 -6.87 -13.00 10.44
CA MET A 199 -6.15 -12.92 9.14
C MET A 199 -5.52 -14.25 8.73
N ALA A 200 -4.93 -14.98 9.68
CA ALA A 200 -4.32 -16.28 9.41
C ALA A 200 -5.36 -17.33 8.96
N ASP A 201 -6.54 -17.34 9.59
CA ASP A 201 -7.63 -18.26 9.21
C ASP A 201 -8.18 -17.91 7.82
N VAL A 202 -8.45 -16.64 7.54
CA VAL A 202 -8.87 -16.20 6.20
C VAL A 202 -7.82 -16.59 5.14
N SER A 203 -6.54 -16.38 5.42
CA SER A 203 -5.43 -16.75 4.52
C SER A 203 -5.37 -18.27 4.28
N ALA A 204 -5.50 -19.07 5.34
CA ALA A 204 -5.46 -20.52 5.25
C ALA A 204 -6.65 -21.08 4.44
N LYS A 205 -7.84 -20.51 4.63
CA LYS A 205 -9.06 -20.92 3.92
C LYS A 205 -9.03 -20.52 2.45
N ASP A 206 -8.54 -19.33 2.15
CA ASP A 206 -8.30 -18.87 0.79
C ASP A 206 -7.29 -19.78 0.05
N SER A 207 -6.19 -20.15 0.72
CA SER A 207 -5.22 -21.11 0.18
C SER A 207 -5.80 -22.51 -0.04
N ALA A 208 -6.68 -22.98 0.85
CA ALA A 208 -7.37 -24.26 0.68
C ALA A 208 -8.35 -24.25 -0.51
N GLN A 209 -9.08 -23.15 -0.71
CA GLN A 209 -9.97 -22.96 -1.86
C GLN A 209 -9.16 -22.97 -3.16
N GLU A 210 -8.08 -22.18 -3.24
CA GLU A 210 -7.19 -22.13 -4.40
C GLU A 210 -6.60 -23.52 -4.71
N THR A 211 -6.14 -24.26 -3.71
CA THR A 211 -5.58 -25.60 -3.89
C THR A 211 -6.60 -26.58 -4.48
N ALA A 212 -7.83 -26.58 -3.97
CA ALA A 212 -8.90 -27.44 -4.48
C ALA A 212 -9.27 -27.10 -5.93
N VAL A 213 -9.34 -25.80 -6.24
CA VAL A 213 -9.64 -25.30 -7.59
C VAL A 213 -8.53 -25.66 -8.57
N ASN A 214 -7.26 -25.48 -8.17
CA ASN A 214 -6.11 -25.82 -9.00
C ASN A 214 -6.07 -27.31 -9.33
N LEU A 215 -6.46 -28.18 -8.40
CA LEU A 215 -6.56 -29.62 -8.64
C LEU A 215 -7.59 -29.93 -9.75
N ILE A 216 -8.81 -29.39 -9.63
CA ILE A 216 -9.89 -29.59 -10.61
C ILE A 216 -9.50 -28.99 -11.98
N ALA A 217 -8.93 -27.79 -11.96
CA ALA A 217 -8.46 -27.10 -13.16
C ALA A 217 -7.34 -27.87 -13.87
N SER A 218 -6.42 -28.49 -13.12
CA SER A 218 -5.33 -29.30 -13.69
C SER A 218 -5.87 -30.52 -14.44
N PHE A 219 -6.83 -31.26 -13.86
CA PHE A 219 -7.50 -32.35 -14.57
C PHE A 219 -8.24 -31.86 -15.82
N THR A 220 -8.89 -30.71 -15.72
CA THR A 220 -9.57 -30.07 -16.85
C THR A 220 -8.58 -29.68 -17.95
N ALA A 221 -7.42 -29.13 -17.59
CA ALA A 221 -6.36 -28.77 -18.53
C ALA A 221 -5.79 -29.99 -19.23
N LEU A 222 -5.52 -31.08 -18.50
CA LEU A 222 -5.07 -32.35 -19.08
C LEU A 222 -6.09 -32.92 -20.06
N PHE A 223 -7.38 -32.85 -19.73
CA PHE A 223 -8.45 -33.24 -20.64
C PHE A 223 -8.45 -32.38 -21.92
N ILE A 224 -8.33 -31.06 -21.78
CA ILE A 224 -8.26 -30.13 -22.92
C ILE A 224 -7.07 -30.46 -23.82
N ILE A 225 -5.88 -30.63 -23.24
CA ILE A 225 -4.65 -30.98 -23.97
C ILE A 225 -4.80 -32.30 -24.72
N SER A 226 -5.41 -33.31 -24.07
CA SER A 226 -5.54 -34.65 -24.64
C SER A 226 -6.54 -34.71 -25.80
N VAL A 227 -7.61 -33.90 -25.74
CA VAL A 227 -8.70 -33.93 -26.74
C VAL A 227 -8.48 -32.90 -27.85
N PHE A 228 -8.05 -31.69 -27.51
CA PHE A 228 -7.97 -30.56 -28.44
C PHE A 228 -6.54 -30.15 -28.81
N GLY A 229 -5.53 -30.68 -28.12
CA GLY A 229 -4.14 -30.28 -28.31
C GLY A 229 -3.90 -28.79 -28.03
N SER A 230 -2.91 -28.21 -28.72
CA SER A 230 -2.50 -26.81 -28.58
C SER A 230 -3.42 -25.84 -29.35
N ASN A 231 -4.71 -25.80 -29.00
CA ASN A 231 -5.68 -24.94 -29.66
C ASN A 231 -5.66 -23.50 -29.10
N ALA A 232 -5.12 -22.56 -29.88
CA ALA A 232 -5.00 -21.15 -29.51
C ALA A 232 -6.35 -20.46 -29.23
N PHE A 233 -7.44 -20.87 -29.88
CA PHE A 233 -8.77 -20.30 -29.64
C PHE A 233 -9.28 -20.62 -28.23
N ILE A 234 -9.07 -21.86 -27.77
CA ILE A 234 -9.45 -22.27 -26.42
C ILE A 234 -8.63 -21.48 -25.40
N PHE A 235 -7.33 -21.35 -25.63
CA PHE A 235 -6.45 -20.56 -24.76
C PHE A 235 -6.91 -19.10 -24.65
N VAL A 236 -7.11 -18.41 -25.78
CA VAL A 236 -7.54 -17.00 -25.79
C VAL A 236 -8.92 -16.83 -25.14
N PHE A 237 -9.85 -17.76 -25.37
CA PHE A 237 -11.16 -17.72 -24.72
C PHE A 237 -11.07 -17.82 -23.19
N ILE A 238 -10.30 -18.77 -22.67
CA ILE A 238 -10.12 -18.94 -21.22
C ILE A 238 -9.38 -17.73 -20.62
N MET A 239 -8.43 -17.15 -21.34
CA MET A 239 -7.73 -15.92 -20.95
C MET A 239 -8.68 -14.71 -20.85
N MET A 240 -9.62 -14.56 -21.79
CA MET A 240 -10.65 -13.52 -21.71
C MET A 240 -11.56 -13.71 -20.49
N LEU A 241 -11.92 -14.96 -20.16
CA LEU A 241 -12.67 -15.28 -18.95
C LEU A 241 -11.86 -14.98 -17.68
N HIS A 242 -10.57 -15.32 -17.65
CA HIS A 242 -9.65 -15.04 -16.55
C HIS A 242 -9.66 -13.54 -16.17
N ILE A 243 -9.45 -12.65 -17.16
CA ILE A 243 -9.48 -11.20 -16.93
C ILE A 243 -10.88 -10.71 -16.53
N ALA A 244 -11.94 -11.23 -17.15
CA ALA A 244 -13.31 -10.85 -16.81
C ALA A 244 -13.67 -11.21 -15.36
N PHE A 245 -13.29 -12.42 -14.92
CA PHE A 245 -13.53 -12.86 -13.54
C PHE A 245 -12.69 -12.07 -12.53
N ASN A 246 -11.42 -11.75 -12.82
CA ASN A 246 -10.65 -10.83 -11.97
C ASN A 246 -11.35 -9.46 -11.87
N TYR A 247 -11.78 -8.91 -13.01
CA TYR A 247 -12.50 -7.63 -13.02
C TYR A 247 -13.74 -7.69 -12.11
N PHE A 248 -14.56 -8.74 -12.18
CA PHE A 248 -15.70 -8.89 -11.28
C PHE A 248 -15.28 -9.06 -9.82
N ALA A 249 -14.21 -9.81 -9.53
CA ALA A 249 -13.67 -9.98 -8.19
C ALA A 249 -13.27 -8.63 -7.57
N VAL A 250 -12.42 -7.83 -8.24
CA VAL A 250 -11.97 -6.54 -7.70
C VAL A 250 -13.10 -5.52 -7.59
N ARG A 251 -14.13 -5.63 -8.43
CA ARG A 251 -15.33 -4.77 -8.39
C ARG A 251 -16.30 -5.15 -7.27
N ALA A 252 -16.30 -6.41 -6.82
CA ALA A 252 -17.08 -6.85 -5.67
C ALA A 252 -16.55 -6.28 -4.35
N VAL A 253 -15.24 -6.01 -4.28
CA VAL A 253 -14.57 -5.53 -3.06
C VAL A 253 -14.92 -4.08 -2.74
N CYS A 254 -15.33 -3.85 -1.50
CA CYS A 254 -15.63 -2.57 -0.90
C CYS A 254 -14.65 -2.24 0.22
N LEU A 255 -13.48 -1.69 -0.15
CA LEU A 255 -12.45 -1.26 0.80
C LEU A 255 -12.92 -0.04 1.60
N ARG A 256 -12.65 -0.06 2.91
CA ARG A 256 -13.04 1.02 3.85
C ARG A 256 -11.94 2.03 4.15
N THR A 257 -10.72 1.80 3.69
CA THR A 257 -9.57 2.71 3.89
C THR A 257 -9.45 3.69 2.72
N MET A 258 -9.06 4.93 2.99
CA MET A 258 -8.85 5.92 1.94
C MET A 258 -7.50 5.77 1.23
N ASN A 259 -7.53 5.47 -0.06
CA ASN A 259 -6.43 5.74 -0.98
C ASN A 259 -6.73 7.05 -1.74
N GLU A 260 -5.78 7.50 -2.56
CA GLU A 260 -5.94 8.74 -3.35
C GLU A 260 -7.19 8.75 -4.25
N PRO A 261 -7.44 7.73 -5.11
CA PRO A 261 -8.63 7.71 -5.97
C PRO A 261 -9.95 7.73 -5.22
N ARG A 262 -10.07 6.93 -4.14
CA ARG A 262 -11.29 6.90 -3.32
C ARG A 262 -11.50 8.23 -2.62
N PHE A 263 -10.43 8.85 -2.12
CA PHE A 263 -10.57 10.11 -1.40
C PHE A 263 -10.91 11.27 -2.36
N LEU A 264 -10.29 11.33 -3.54
CA LEU A 264 -10.63 12.33 -4.55
C LEU A 264 -12.07 12.18 -5.05
N GLU A 265 -12.55 10.96 -5.31
CA GLU A 265 -13.95 10.76 -5.71
C GLU A 265 -14.92 11.09 -4.55
N PHE A 266 -14.55 10.79 -3.31
CA PHE A 266 -15.30 11.23 -2.14
C PHE A 266 -15.40 12.76 -2.08
N ILE A 267 -14.27 13.47 -2.23
CA ILE A 267 -14.22 14.94 -2.21
C ILE A 267 -15.04 15.52 -3.38
N ASN A 268 -14.93 14.93 -4.57
CA ASN A 268 -15.75 15.31 -5.72
C ASN A 268 -17.24 15.23 -5.40
N ILE A 269 -17.72 14.11 -4.84
CA ILE A 269 -19.13 13.96 -4.44
C ILE A 269 -19.50 14.97 -3.35
N TYR A 270 -18.61 15.22 -2.38
CA TYR A 270 -18.86 16.18 -1.32
C TYR A 270 -19.02 17.60 -1.85
N LEU A 271 -18.09 18.06 -2.69
CA LEU A 271 -18.11 19.41 -3.26
C LEU A 271 -19.24 19.61 -4.27
N THR A 272 -19.66 18.55 -4.98
CA THR A 272 -20.70 18.63 -6.02
C THR A 272 -22.11 18.33 -5.52
N LYS A 273 -22.28 17.50 -4.49
CA LYS A 273 -23.59 17.02 -4.02
C LYS A 273 -23.84 17.28 -2.54
N GLU A 274 -22.87 17.87 -1.83
CA GLU A 274 -22.97 18.25 -0.41
C GLU A 274 -23.42 17.12 0.52
N ARG A 275 -22.98 15.90 0.20
CA ARG A 275 -23.30 14.72 0.99
C ARG A 275 -22.08 13.84 1.18
N ILE A 276 -22.11 13.10 2.28
CA ILE A 276 -21.08 12.12 2.61
C ILE A 276 -21.39 10.82 1.86
N ALA A 277 -20.51 10.43 0.93
CA ALA A 277 -20.68 9.22 0.12
C ALA A 277 -20.27 7.95 0.88
N THR A 278 -21.00 6.86 0.68
CA THR A 278 -20.70 5.57 1.33
C THR A 278 -19.47 4.89 0.72
N PRO A 279 -18.77 3.99 1.47
CA PRO A 279 -17.69 3.19 0.92
C PRO A 279 -18.05 2.49 -0.38
N CYS A 280 -19.21 1.81 -0.44
CA CYS A 280 -19.61 1.06 -1.63
C CYS A 280 -19.82 1.96 -2.85
N GLU A 281 -20.38 3.16 -2.66
CA GLU A 281 -20.59 4.11 -3.76
C GLU A 281 -19.26 4.55 -4.37
N VAL A 282 -18.32 4.96 -3.53
CA VAL A 282 -17.00 5.43 -3.96
C VAL A 282 -16.20 4.29 -4.59
N ASN A 283 -16.20 3.10 -3.98
CA ASN A 283 -15.50 1.92 -4.51
C ASN A 283 -16.00 1.48 -5.89
N ARG A 284 -17.29 1.69 -6.22
CA ARG A 284 -17.85 1.39 -7.55
C ARG A 284 -17.37 2.36 -8.64
N ARG A 285 -16.97 3.57 -8.25
CA ARG A 285 -16.44 4.60 -9.16
C ARG A 285 -14.91 4.65 -9.17
N GLU A 286 -14.26 3.92 -8.26
CA GLU A 286 -12.82 3.75 -8.25
C GLU A 286 -12.33 3.21 -9.62
N PRO A 287 -11.40 3.91 -10.29
CA PRO A 287 -10.85 3.46 -11.56
C PRO A 287 -9.92 2.27 -11.33
N VAL A 288 -10.37 1.07 -11.73
CA VAL A 288 -9.60 -0.18 -11.58
C VAL A 288 -8.87 -0.62 -12.85
N ALA A 289 -9.36 -0.21 -14.03
CA ALA A 289 -8.84 -0.62 -15.34
C ALA A 289 -8.31 0.58 -16.14
N PHE A 290 -7.30 0.37 -16.99
CA PHE A 290 -6.74 1.34 -17.94
C PHE A 290 -6.29 2.68 -17.33
N TYR A 291 -6.02 2.71 -16.02
CA TYR A 291 -5.40 3.86 -15.37
C TYR A 291 -3.89 3.81 -15.58
N GLN A 292 -3.31 4.86 -16.16
CA GLN A 292 -1.86 4.94 -16.43
C GLN A 292 -1.06 4.58 -15.18
N MET A 293 -0.12 3.63 -15.32
CA MET A 293 0.90 3.32 -14.31
C MET A 293 1.89 4.50 -14.31
N GLY A 294 1.58 5.57 -13.59
CA GLY A 294 2.43 6.74 -13.52
C GLY A 294 1.71 7.99 -13.00
N SER A 295 2.42 8.69 -12.11
CA SER A 295 2.13 10.01 -11.51
C SER A 295 0.73 10.61 -11.67
N HIS A 296 -0.08 10.50 -10.62
CA HIS A 296 -1.04 11.52 -10.12
C HIS A 296 -1.60 12.50 -11.16
N THR A 297 -2.59 12.05 -11.93
CA THR A 297 -3.40 12.95 -12.78
C THR A 297 -4.84 13.08 -12.27
N LEU A 298 -5.23 12.30 -11.26
CA LEU A 298 -6.60 12.36 -10.71
C LEU A 298 -6.82 13.65 -9.91
N ASP A 299 -5.85 14.01 -9.08
CA ASP A 299 -5.81 15.29 -8.37
C ASP A 299 -5.73 16.44 -9.39
N LEU A 300 -4.84 16.36 -10.38
CA LEU A 300 -4.75 17.35 -11.46
C LEU A 300 -6.09 17.52 -12.20
N LYS A 301 -6.80 16.42 -12.47
CA LYS A 301 -8.10 16.44 -13.15
C LYS A 301 -9.21 17.00 -12.26
N LEU A 302 -9.18 16.76 -10.96
CA LEU A 302 -10.21 17.21 -10.02
C LEU A 302 -9.99 18.67 -9.57
N CYS A 303 -8.78 18.99 -9.09
CA CYS A 303 -8.46 20.27 -8.45
C CYS A 303 -7.41 21.10 -9.18
N GLY A 304 -6.90 20.63 -10.33
CA GLY A 304 -5.97 21.38 -11.14
C GLY A 304 -4.51 21.35 -10.65
N PHE A 305 -4.20 20.63 -9.57
CA PHE A 305 -2.86 20.53 -9.00
C PHE A 305 -2.50 19.09 -8.65
N GLN A 306 -1.21 18.78 -8.73
CA GLN A 306 -0.65 17.56 -8.19
C GLN A 306 -0.30 17.74 -6.70
N ILE A 307 -0.85 16.90 -5.83
CA ILE A 307 -0.63 16.95 -4.39
C ILE A 307 0.54 16.06 -4.00
N LYS A 308 1.50 16.62 -3.26
CA LYS A 308 2.70 15.92 -2.77
C LYS A 308 2.79 16.04 -1.26
N MET A 309 2.66 14.90 -0.58
CA MET A 309 2.59 14.81 0.88
C MET A 309 3.91 14.31 1.47
N GLY A 310 4.35 14.90 2.59
CA GLY A 310 5.52 14.43 3.33
C GLY A 310 6.85 14.65 2.60
N VAL A 311 6.93 15.71 1.77
CA VAL A 311 8.13 15.98 0.95
C VAL A 311 9.27 16.58 1.76
N SER A 312 10.50 16.36 1.30
CA SER A 312 11.68 17.02 1.85
C SER A 312 11.70 18.51 1.52
N ILE A 313 11.85 19.35 2.55
CA ILE A 313 12.07 20.80 2.37
C ILE A 313 13.34 21.05 1.55
N LYS A 314 14.37 20.20 1.68
CA LYS A 314 15.62 20.32 0.92
C LYS A 314 15.37 20.31 -0.59
N ASP A 315 14.46 19.47 -1.05
CA ASP A 315 14.14 19.35 -2.47
C ASP A 315 13.30 20.52 -2.99
N LEU A 316 12.54 21.17 -2.11
CA LEU A 316 11.87 22.44 -2.40
C LEU A 316 12.91 23.57 -2.54
N ILE A 317 13.80 23.73 -1.55
CA ILE A 317 14.83 24.77 -1.56
C ILE A 317 15.74 24.68 -2.79
N LYS A 318 16.14 23.46 -3.20
CA LYS A 318 16.91 23.24 -4.44
C LYS A 318 16.22 23.78 -5.69
N LYS A 319 14.88 23.79 -5.72
CA LYS A 319 14.08 24.38 -6.80
C LYS A 319 13.93 25.90 -6.67
N LYS A 320 14.65 26.54 -5.75
CA LYS A 320 14.57 27.97 -5.41
C LYS A 320 13.16 28.42 -4.99
N TYR A 321 12.37 27.51 -4.42
CA TYR A 321 11.01 27.78 -3.98
C TYR A 321 10.63 26.90 -2.78
N PRO A 322 10.08 27.45 -1.68
CA PRO A 322 9.63 28.84 -1.48
C PRO A 322 10.74 29.81 -1.07
N LYS A 323 10.52 31.13 -1.25
CA LYS A 323 11.35 32.20 -0.65
C LYS A 323 11.23 32.13 0.89
N ALA A 324 12.24 32.60 1.61
CA ALA A 324 12.23 32.55 3.07
C ALA A 324 11.13 33.40 3.73
N SER A 325 10.85 34.57 3.16
CA SER A 325 9.73 35.42 3.57
C SER A 325 8.39 34.68 3.47
N HIS A 326 8.19 33.91 2.40
CA HIS A 326 7.02 33.06 2.22
C HIS A 326 6.93 31.98 3.29
N LEU A 327 8.04 31.30 3.61
CA LEU A 327 8.06 30.28 4.65
C LEU A 327 7.77 30.84 6.05
N LYS A 328 8.17 32.08 6.34
CA LYS A 328 7.84 32.77 7.60
C LYS A 328 6.33 33.05 7.68
N ASN A 329 5.78 33.72 6.67
CA ASN A 329 4.36 34.10 6.65
C ASN A 329 3.42 32.88 6.64
N ILE A 330 3.81 31.80 5.94
CA ILE A 330 2.99 30.59 5.86
C ILE A 330 2.94 29.83 7.18
N LYS A 331 3.98 29.95 8.01
CA LYS A 331 4.00 29.36 9.35
C LYS A 331 2.88 29.97 10.21
N ASP A 332 2.67 31.27 10.11
CA ASP A 332 1.61 31.97 10.85
C ASP A 332 0.20 31.57 10.38
N VAL A 333 0.04 31.22 9.10
CA VAL A 333 -1.24 30.72 8.56
C VAL A 333 -1.63 29.38 9.21
N TYR A 334 -0.64 28.54 9.50
CA TYR A 334 -0.82 27.15 9.94
C TYR A 334 -0.32 26.88 11.36
N GLU A 335 -0.16 27.91 12.20
CA GLU A 335 0.42 27.80 13.54
C GLU A 335 -0.22 26.71 14.41
N ASN A 336 -1.55 26.55 14.30
CA ASN A 336 -2.34 25.56 15.05
C ASN A 336 -2.56 24.24 14.29
N ARG A 337 -1.68 23.90 13.34
CA ARG A 337 -1.78 22.68 12.52
C ARG A 337 -0.52 21.84 12.65
N ASN A 338 -0.71 20.52 12.57
CA ASN A 338 0.38 19.56 12.42
C ASN A 338 0.85 19.44 10.96
N TYR A 339 0.55 20.42 10.10
CA TYR A 339 0.95 20.41 8.70
C TYR A 339 0.96 21.83 8.11
N ILE A 340 1.78 22.03 7.07
CA ILE A 340 1.91 23.28 6.32
C ILE A 340 1.69 22.96 4.84
N ILE A 341 0.93 23.82 4.14
CA ILE A 341 0.66 23.65 2.70
C ILE A 341 1.31 24.80 1.93
N ILE A 342 2.19 24.46 0.99
CA ILE A 342 2.94 25.39 0.14
C ILE A 342 2.48 25.19 -1.31
N PRO A 343 1.72 26.14 -1.89
CA PRO A 343 1.26 26.06 -3.26
C PRO A 343 2.33 26.53 -4.24
N ASN A 344 2.86 25.65 -5.08
CA ASN A 344 3.67 26.05 -6.23
C ASN A 344 2.77 26.13 -7.47
N VAL A 345 2.36 27.36 -7.81
CA VAL A 345 1.47 27.65 -8.92
C VAL A 345 2.14 27.40 -10.28
N GLN A 346 3.45 27.66 -10.40
CA GLN A 346 4.20 27.50 -11.65
C GLN A 346 4.24 26.03 -12.11
N ASP A 347 4.48 25.11 -11.18
CA ASP A 347 4.54 23.67 -11.46
C ASP A 347 3.18 22.97 -11.33
N ARG A 348 2.11 23.71 -10.97
CA ARG A 348 0.81 23.17 -10.55
C ARG A 348 0.97 22.05 -9.50
N LYS A 349 1.83 22.28 -8.50
CA LYS A 349 2.10 21.33 -7.42
C LYS A 349 1.73 21.92 -6.06
N MET A 350 1.03 21.13 -5.26
CA MET A 350 0.69 21.47 -3.89
C MET A 350 1.54 20.63 -2.94
N TYR A 351 2.48 21.26 -2.25
CA TYR A 351 3.37 20.57 -1.32
C TYR A 351 2.82 20.64 0.09
N VAL A 352 2.71 19.49 0.75
CA VAL A 352 2.23 19.38 2.12
C VAL A 352 3.35 18.84 3.00
N LEU A 353 3.83 19.71 3.89
CA LEU A 353 4.80 19.37 4.91
C LEU A 353 4.06 18.90 6.16
N LEU A 354 4.47 17.76 6.71
CA LEU A 354 3.82 17.16 7.88
C LEU A 354 4.70 17.31 9.11
N ASN A 355 4.12 17.68 10.25
CA ASN A 355 4.82 17.74 11.53
C ASN A 355 5.09 16.33 12.08
N GLU A 356 6.12 16.15 12.89
CA GLU A 356 6.42 14.88 13.59
C GLU A 356 5.24 14.36 14.42
N LYS A 357 4.36 15.25 14.91
CA LYS A 357 3.15 14.93 15.69
C LYS A 357 1.92 14.62 14.83
N ALA A 358 2.02 14.69 13.51
CA ALA A 358 0.88 14.49 12.61
C ALA A 358 0.34 13.06 12.72
N MET A 359 -0.96 12.95 12.99
CA MET A 359 -1.67 11.67 13.02
C MET A 359 -2.43 11.42 11.71
N ASN A 360 -3.04 10.24 11.55
CA ASN A 360 -3.84 9.88 10.36
C ASN A 360 -4.95 10.90 10.05
N ASP A 361 -5.56 11.48 11.08
CA ASP A 361 -6.55 12.55 10.93
C ASP A 361 -5.94 13.82 10.33
N ASP A 362 -4.74 14.21 10.75
CA ASP A 362 -4.02 15.37 10.21
C ASP A 362 -3.65 15.14 8.75
N ILE A 363 -3.21 13.94 8.39
CA ILE A 363 -2.81 13.60 7.02
C ILE A 363 -4.02 13.66 6.07
N LEU A 364 -5.14 13.03 6.44
CA LEU A 364 -6.37 13.08 5.66
C LEU A 364 -6.92 14.51 5.56
N ARG A 365 -6.89 15.27 6.66
CA ARG A 365 -7.30 16.68 6.69
C ARG A 365 -6.40 17.54 5.81
N ALA A 366 -5.09 17.33 5.86
CA ALA A 366 -4.11 18.08 5.08
C ALA A 366 -4.29 17.83 3.59
N TYR A 367 -4.58 16.58 3.19
CA TYR A 367 -4.89 16.25 1.81
C TYR A 367 -6.21 16.91 1.35
N PHE A 368 -7.28 16.85 2.16
CA PHE A 368 -8.53 17.57 1.87
C PHE A 368 -8.32 19.08 1.74
N HIS A 369 -7.52 19.66 2.65
CA HIS A 369 -7.16 21.07 2.62
C HIS A 369 -6.38 21.43 1.35
N ALA A 370 -5.41 20.61 0.96
CA ALA A 370 -4.65 20.78 -0.26
C ALA A 370 -5.57 20.77 -1.49
N VAL A 371 -6.48 19.79 -1.60
CA VAL A 371 -7.47 19.74 -2.69
C VAL A 371 -8.32 21.02 -2.74
N LEU A 372 -8.87 21.45 -1.60
CA LEU A 372 -9.73 22.63 -1.54
C LEU A 372 -8.98 23.91 -1.92
N LEU A 373 -7.76 24.09 -1.40
CA LEU A 373 -6.91 25.24 -1.73
C LEU A 373 -6.54 25.22 -3.22
N SER A 374 -6.21 24.06 -3.79
CA SER A 374 -5.95 23.91 -5.23
C SER A 374 -7.13 24.34 -6.09
N VAL A 375 -8.35 23.89 -5.77
CA VAL A 375 -9.57 24.33 -6.47
C VAL A 375 -9.70 25.85 -6.39
N ILE A 376 -9.49 26.44 -5.21
CA ILE A 376 -9.61 27.88 -4.99
C ILE A 376 -8.55 28.66 -5.77
N ILE A 377 -7.31 28.15 -5.87
CA ILE A 377 -6.25 28.77 -6.70
C ILE A 377 -6.64 28.75 -8.18
N CYS A 378 -7.22 27.65 -8.67
CA CYS A 378 -7.78 27.60 -10.03
C CYS A 378 -8.92 28.62 -10.21
N VAL A 379 -9.79 28.76 -9.21
CA VAL A 379 -10.91 29.71 -9.23
C VAL A 379 -10.42 31.16 -9.33
N ILE A 380 -9.47 31.60 -8.51
CA ILE A 380 -8.97 33.00 -8.56
C ILE A 380 -8.24 33.32 -9.88
N ASN A 381 -7.77 32.30 -10.60
CA ASN A 381 -7.09 32.40 -11.89
C ASN A 381 -8.00 32.08 -13.09
N ASP A 382 -9.30 31.88 -12.87
CA ASP A 382 -10.29 31.55 -13.91
C ASP A 382 -9.97 30.26 -14.70
N VAL A 383 -9.27 29.31 -14.08
CA VAL A 383 -8.92 28.01 -14.67
C VAL A 383 -10.10 27.06 -14.55
N PRO A 384 -10.73 26.65 -15.67
CA PRO A 384 -11.95 25.85 -15.65
C PRO A 384 -11.76 24.48 -14.99
N LEU A 385 -12.60 24.14 -13.98
CA LEU A 385 -12.65 22.80 -13.39
C LEU A 385 -14.08 22.24 -13.38
N PRO A 386 -14.25 20.92 -13.60
CA PRO A 386 -15.57 20.27 -13.58
C PRO A 386 -16.33 20.40 -12.26
N VAL A 387 -15.61 20.60 -11.15
CA VAL A 387 -16.20 20.62 -9.79
C VAL A 387 -17.10 21.83 -9.54
N TYR A 388 -16.83 22.97 -10.19
CA TYR A 388 -17.58 24.22 -10.00
C TYR A 388 -18.14 24.81 -11.31
N GLN A 389 -17.78 24.27 -12.47
CA GLN A 389 -18.41 24.60 -13.76
C GLN A 389 -19.53 23.60 -14.09
N ALA A 390 -20.70 23.76 -13.47
CA ALA A 390 -21.90 23.02 -13.84
C ALA A 390 -22.91 23.96 -14.53
N PRO A 391 -23.36 23.66 -15.75
CA PRO A 391 -24.20 24.58 -16.53
C PRO A 391 -25.67 24.67 -16.04
N ASN A 392 -26.19 23.67 -15.34
CA ASN A 392 -27.65 23.51 -15.15
C ASN A 392 -28.14 23.43 -13.68
N GLU A 393 -27.27 23.66 -12.68
CA GLU A 393 -27.68 23.63 -11.26
C GLU A 393 -26.69 24.44 -10.42
N GLU A 394 -27.13 25.55 -9.82
CA GLU A 394 -26.27 26.33 -8.92
C GLU A 394 -26.09 25.60 -7.58
N ARG A 395 -24.91 25.02 -7.40
CA ARG A 395 -24.52 24.33 -6.17
C ARG A 395 -23.89 25.32 -5.20
N PRO A 396 -24.08 25.18 -3.87
CA PRO A 396 -23.53 26.16 -2.94
C PRO A 396 -22.00 26.27 -2.98
N PHE A 397 -21.27 25.17 -3.19
CA PHE A 397 -19.82 25.25 -3.44
C PHE A 397 -19.46 26.06 -4.69
N ALA A 398 -20.22 25.92 -5.79
CA ALA A 398 -19.99 26.70 -7.01
C ALA A 398 -20.30 28.20 -6.80
N GLN A 399 -21.30 28.53 -5.98
CA GLN A 399 -21.59 29.91 -5.56
C GLN A 399 -20.43 30.51 -4.76
N VAL A 400 -19.83 29.73 -3.84
CA VAL A 400 -18.62 30.16 -3.11
C VAL A 400 -17.48 30.44 -4.08
N CYS A 401 -17.27 29.59 -5.08
CA CYS A 401 -16.24 29.81 -6.11
C CYS A 401 -16.47 31.12 -6.88
N ARG A 402 -17.70 31.41 -7.32
CA ARG A 402 -18.01 32.68 -8.03
C ARG A 402 -17.77 33.91 -7.16
N THR A 403 -18.16 33.86 -5.89
CA THR A 403 -17.90 34.97 -4.95
C THR A 403 -16.41 35.21 -4.78
N ILE A 404 -15.59 34.15 -4.72
CA ILE A 404 -14.14 34.28 -4.63
C ILE A 404 -13.56 34.93 -5.91
N GLN A 405 -14.06 34.57 -7.10
CA GLN A 405 -13.63 35.17 -8.38
C GLN A 405 -13.82 36.68 -8.46
N THR A 406 -14.84 37.21 -7.81
CA THR A 406 -15.15 38.64 -7.84
C THR A 406 -14.42 39.45 -6.77
N THR A 407 -13.65 38.82 -5.88
CA THR A 407 -13.12 39.49 -4.69
C THR A 407 -11.61 39.72 -4.75
N ASP A 408 -11.18 40.98 -4.66
CA ASP A 408 -9.78 41.38 -4.90
C ASP A 408 -8.78 40.92 -3.83
N TRP A 409 -9.16 40.85 -2.55
CA TRP A 409 -8.25 40.44 -1.45
C TRP A 409 -7.74 39.00 -1.57
N SER A 410 -8.32 38.21 -2.48
CA SER A 410 -7.99 36.80 -2.68
C SER A 410 -6.72 36.57 -3.51
N ARG A 411 -6.21 37.60 -4.20
CA ARG A 411 -5.18 37.48 -5.24
C ARG A 411 -3.92 38.29 -4.92
N GLU A 412 -2.75 37.68 -5.12
CA GLU A 412 -1.46 38.37 -5.18
C GLU A 412 -0.84 38.19 -6.58
N PRO A 413 -0.38 39.23 -7.27
CA PRO A 413 0.18 39.08 -8.62
C PRO A 413 1.51 38.31 -8.61
N ILE A 414 1.68 37.39 -9.55
CA ILE A 414 2.94 36.65 -9.71
C ILE A 414 4.00 37.57 -10.32
N GLU A 415 5.09 37.84 -9.59
CA GLU A 415 6.21 38.71 -10.04
C GLU A 415 6.93 38.20 -11.30
N THR A 416 6.80 36.91 -11.62
CA THR A 416 7.49 36.25 -12.74
C THR A 416 6.48 35.71 -13.78
N HIS A 417 6.32 36.44 -14.88
CA HIS A 417 5.42 36.11 -16.00
C HIS A 417 5.92 34.93 -16.86
N VAL A 418 6.06 33.73 -16.28
CA VAL A 418 6.58 32.57 -17.02
C VAL A 418 5.47 31.67 -17.58
N PHE A 419 4.23 31.77 -17.10
CA PHE A 419 3.10 30.98 -17.62
C PHE A 419 1.81 31.79 -17.78
N ASN A 420 1.16 31.67 -18.94
CA ASN A 420 -0.04 32.44 -19.31
C ASN A 420 -1.34 32.00 -18.60
N GLU A 421 -1.38 30.82 -17.97
CA GLU A 421 -2.62 30.26 -17.39
C GLU A 421 -2.88 30.78 -15.95
N PHE A 422 -1.84 31.01 -15.15
CA PHE A 422 -1.97 31.50 -13.78
C PHE A 422 -1.32 32.89 -13.63
N LYS A 423 -2.10 33.87 -13.20
CA LYS A 423 -1.71 35.28 -13.03
C LYS A 423 -1.52 35.66 -11.56
N PHE A 424 -2.15 34.91 -10.65
CA PHE A 424 -2.25 35.22 -9.24
C PHE A 424 -1.84 34.04 -8.35
N GLU A 425 -1.07 34.32 -7.31
CA GLU A 425 -0.91 33.46 -6.13
C GLU A 425 -2.04 33.73 -5.12
N PRO A 426 -2.39 32.76 -4.27
CA PRO A 426 -3.35 33.01 -3.18
C PRO A 426 -2.74 33.94 -2.13
N SER A 427 -3.48 34.97 -1.72
CA SER A 427 -3.05 35.80 -0.60
C SER A 427 -3.00 35.03 0.72
N TYR A 428 -2.16 35.44 1.67
CA TYR A 428 -2.11 34.79 2.99
C TYR A 428 -3.44 34.88 3.74
N ASP A 429 -4.21 35.94 3.53
CA ASP A 429 -5.56 36.07 4.09
C ASP A 429 -6.52 35.04 3.48
N LEU A 430 -6.41 34.77 2.17
CA LEU A 430 -7.18 33.71 1.52
C LEU A 430 -6.83 32.36 2.12
N MET A 431 -5.54 32.07 2.27
CA MET A 431 -5.09 30.83 2.89
C MET A 431 -5.61 30.69 4.33
N LYS A 432 -5.59 31.76 5.15
CA LYS A 432 -6.19 31.77 6.49
C LYS A 432 -7.70 31.53 6.45
N TYR A 433 -8.40 32.12 5.49
CA TYR A 433 -9.84 31.93 5.31
C TYR A 433 -10.18 30.48 4.95
N VAL A 434 -9.48 29.88 3.99
CA VAL A 434 -9.63 28.47 3.61
C VAL A 434 -9.31 27.56 4.79
N ASN A 435 -8.24 27.86 5.56
CA ASN A 435 -7.89 27.11 6.76
C ASN A 435 -9.03 27.08 7.80
N ARG A 436 -9.74 28.20 7.99
CA ARG A 436 -10.92 28.27 8.87
C ARG A 436 -12.10 27.45 8.35
N ILE A 437 -12.35 27.47 7.04
CA ILE A 437 -13.40 26.64 6.41
C ILE A 437 -13.10 25.16 6.63
N VAL A 438 -11.89 24.72 6.28
CA VAL A 438 -11.43 23.34 6.48
C VAL A 438 -11.54 22.95 7.95
N GLN A 439 -11.28 23.87 8.87
CA GLN A 439 -11.41 23.59 10.29
C GLN A 439 -12.82 23.11 10.66
N ARG A 440 -13.82 23.85 10.19
CA ARG A 440 -15.23 23.62 10.50
C ARG A 440 -15.78 22.42 9.73
N GLU A 441 -15.49 22.36 8.44
CA GLU A 441 -16.04 21.33 7.55
C GLU A 441 -15.43 19.96 7.80
N TRP A 442 -14.12 19.86 8.08
CA TRP A 442 -13.48 18.57 8.34
C TRP A 442 -14.11 17.81 9.51
N MET A 443 -14.52 18.51 10.57
CA MET A 443 -15.14 17.85 11.73
C MET A 443 -16.49 17.20 11.36
N ARG A 444 -17.27 17.87 10.50
CA ARG A 444 -18.54 17.35 9.97
C ARG A 444 -18.29 16.16 9.04
N ILE A 445 -17.35 16.32 8.10
CA ILE A 445 -16.94 15.29 7.15
C ILE A 445 -16.49 14.03 7.89
N LYS A 446 -15.51 14.17 8.79
CA LYS A 446 -14.95 13.07 9.60
C LYS A 446 -16.04 12.31 10.36
N THR A 447 -16.88 13.03 11.08
CA THR A 447 -17.98 12.44 11.87
C THR A 447 -18.97 11.70 10.96
N GLY A 448 -19.33 12.31 9.83
CA GLY A 448 -20.21 11.69 8.84
C GLY A 448 -19.60 10.43 8.24
N MET A 449 -18.32 10.47 7.86
CA MET A 449 -17.58 9.35 7.28
C MET A 449 -17.53 8.15 8.23
N MET A 450 -17.20 8.37 9.50
CA MET A 450 -17.18 7.29 10.51
C MET A 450 -18.56 6.68 10.70
N ARG A 451 -19.63 7.49 10.75
CA ARG A 451 -21.02 7.00 10.92
C ARG A 451 -21.48 6.10 9.78
N ILE A 452 -21.05 6.36 8.54
CA ILE A 452 -21.44 5.56 7.37
C ILE A 452 -20.47 4.42 7.05
N GLY A 453 -19.45 4.20 7.89
CA GLY A 453 -18.60 3.01 7.85
C GLY A 453 -17.26 3.14 7.14
N TRP A 454 -16.75 4.36 6.92
CA TRP A 454 -15.34 4.55 6.54
C TRP A 454 -14.41 4.30 7.74
N ASP A 455 -13.24 3.71 7.49
CA ASP A 455 -12.17 3.57 8.48
C ASP A 455 -11.14 4.69 8.29
N LEU A 456 -11.05 5.57 9.28
CA LEU A 456 -10.13 6.71 9.29
C LEU A 456 -8.96 6.51 10.26
N ASN A 457 -8.88 5.35 10.92
CA ASN A 457 -7.78 5.02 11.82
C ASN A 457 -6.49 4.68 11.07
N LYS A 458 -6.58 4.49 9.75
CA LYS A 458 -5.48 4.26 8.82
C LYS A 458 -5.76 4.98 7.50
N HIS A 459 -4.71 5.25 6.73
CA HIS A 459 -4.83 5.75 5.36
C HIS A 459 -3.90 4.96 4.43
N LEU A 460 -4.17 5.08 3.13
CA LEU A 460 -3.37 4.57 2.03
C LEU A 460 -3.08 5.67 1.00
N LEU A 461 -3.07 6.93 1.45
CA LEU A 461 -2.53 8.04 0.67
C LEU A 461 -1.01 7.86 0.49
N MET A 462 -0.50 8.25 -0.68
CA MET A 462 0.94 8.24 -0.96
C MET A 462 1.59 9.41 -0.21
N VAL A 463 2.25 9.11 0.90
CA VAL A 463 2.93 10.07 1.78
C VAL A 463 4.37 9.62 1.93
N ASP A 464 5.30 10.53 1.70
CA ASP A 464 6.73 10.28 1.94
C ASP A 464 7.06 10.51 3.43
N GLU A 465 8.18 9.99 3.91
CA GLU A 465 8.46 9.88 5.35
C GLU A 465 9.09 11.13 5.98
N TRP A 466 9.28 12.22 5.22
CA TRP A 466 9.82 13.45 5.79
C TRP A 466 8.82 14.13 6.73
N ARG A 467 9.33 14.55 7.89
CA ARG A 467 8.58 15.31 8.90
C ARG A 467 9.34 16.57 9.31
N ILE A 468 8.59 17.62 9.61
CA ILE A 468 9.11 18.87 10.20
C ILE A 468 8.97 18.79 11.72
N SER A 469 9.99 19.27 12.42
CA SER A 469 9.96 19.39 13.88
C SER A 469 9.96 20.88 14.26
N SER A 470 9.29 21.21 15.36
CA SER A 470 9.45 22.53 15.98
C SER A 470 10.87 22.63 16.54
N VAL A 471 11.67 23.51 15.96
CA VAL A 471 13.09 23.70 16.29
C VAL A 471 13.28 23.91 17.79
N LYS A 472 14.11 23.07 18.44
CA LYS A 472 14.79 23.46 19.68
C LYS A 472 15.81 24.53 19.31
N PRO A 473 15.96 25.62 20.07
CA PRO A 473 16.88 26.70 19.72
C PRO A 473 18.29 26.15 19.46
N LEU A 474 18.98 26.71 18.46
CA LEU A 474 20.33 26.29 18.03
C LEU A 474 21.34 26.21 19.17
N SER A 475 21.12 26.97 20.25
CA SER A 475 21.89 26.93 21.50
C SER A 475 21.85 25.59 22.26
N GLN A 476 20.92 24.69 21.93
CA GLN A 476 20.82 23.35 22.53
C GLN A 476 21.43 22.24 21.67
N TYR A 477 21.84 22.54 20.44
CA TYR A 477 22.65 21.61 19.67
C TYR A 477 24.10 21.81 20.11
N ALA A 478 24.70 20.78 20.72
CA ALA A 478 26.12 20.79 21.02
C ALA A 478 26.90 21.12 19.74
N PRO A 479 27.92 21.99 19.79
CA PRO A 479 28.77 22.22 18.63
C PRO A 479 29.29 20.85 18.16
N ILE A 480 29.14 20.58 16.86
CA ILE A 480 29.63 19.35 16.25
C ILE A 480 31.16 19.41 16.30
N GLU A 481 31.74 19.03 17.45
CA GLU A 481 33.16 18.78 17.58
C GLU A 481 33.45 17.42 16.95
N GLY A 482 34.09 17.44 15.79
CA GLY A 482 34.80 16.29 15.24
C GLY A 482 34.16 15.65 14.01
N ARG A 483 34.92 15.72 12.90
CA ARG A 483 34.73 15.04 11.61
C ARG A 483 33.66 15.60 10.68
N VAL A 484 33.84 16.85 10.25
CA VAL A 484 33.48 17.23 8.88
C VAL A 484 34.78 17.28 8.07
N SER A 485 35.00 16.26 7.24
CA SER A 485 36.01 16.32 6.17
C SER A 485 35.58 17.40 5.19
N THR A 486 36.30 18.53 5.18
CA THR A 486 36.06 19.71 4.34
C THR A 486 36.39 19.49 2.85
N LYS A 487 36.14 18.29 2.31
CA LYS A 487 36.42 17.98 0.90
C LYS A 487 35.18 17.80 0.01
N ASP A 488 33.98 17.61 0.55
CA ASP A 488 32.81 17.26 -0.29
C ASP A 488 31.62 18.24 -0.23
N TYR A 489 31.80 19.43 0.35
CA TYR A 489 30.76 20.47 0.31
C TYR A 489 31.32 21.76 -0.28
N VAL A 490 31.26 21.87 -1.61
CA VAL A 490 31.27 23.18 -2.28
C VAL A 490 29.84 23.73 -2.16
N ILE A 491 29.52 24.25 -0.97
CA ILE A 491 28.45 25.23 -0.83
C ILE A 491 29.01 26.49 -1.48
N SER A 492 28.35 27.03 -2.51
CA SER A 492 28.85 28.24 -3.16
C SER A 492 28.92 29.37 -2.13
N GLU A 493 29.89 30.26 -2.23
CA GLU A 493 30.04 31.40 -1.31
C GLU A 493 28.75 32.27 -1.25
N ALA A 494 27.93 32.21 -2.31
CA ALA A 494 26.59 32.81 -2.37
C ALA A 494 25.56 32.10 -1.48
N ASP A 495 25.59 30.76 -1.38
CA ASP A 495 24.68 29.98 -0.52
C ASP A 495 25.03 30.14 0.97
N ALA A 496 26.32 30.26 1.28
CA ALA A 496 26.80 30.56 2.64
C ALA A 496 26.41 31.99 3.04
N LYS A 497 26.51 32.96 2.13
CA LYS A 497 26.08 34.34 2.35
C LYS A 497 24.57 34.45 2.51
N LEU A 498 23.79 33.73 1.70
CA LEU A 498 22.34 33.67 1.79
C LEU A 498 21.87 33.06 3.13
N THR A 499 22.52 31.98 3.58
CA THR A 499 22.23 31.35 4.88
C THR A 499 22.56 32.30 6.04
N LYS A 500 23.61 33.13 5.90
CA LYS A 500 24.04 34.09 6.91
C LYS A 500 23.16 35.35 6.93
N GLU A 501 22.73 35.85 5.78
CA GLU A 501 21.73 36.93 5.65
C GLU A 501 20.37 36.48 6.20
N LEU A 502 19.96 35.23 5.92
CA LEU A 502 18.76 34.61 6.49
C LEU A 502 18.80 34.50 8.02
N LEU A 503 19.97 34.23 8.60
CA LEU A 503 20.14 34.16 10.05
C LEU A 503 20.18 35.56 10.68
N MET A 504 20.78 36.56 10.02
CA MET A 504 20.80 37.95 10.52
C MET A 504 19.42 38.63 10.47
N GLU A 505 18.60 38.38 9.44
CA GLU A 505 17.22 38.92 9.37
C GLU A 505 16.26 38.28 10.38
N LEU A 506 16.57 37.06 10.86
CA LEU A 506 15.80 36.40 11.91
C LEU A 506 16.17 36.89 13.32
N GLU A 507 17.39 37.40 13.53
CA GLU A 507 17.85 37.93 14.82
C GLU A 507 17.46 39.40 15.08
N HIS A 508 17.18 40.20 14.06
CA HIS A 508 16.79 41.61 14.24
C HIS A 508 15.31 41.82 14.65
N GLY A 509 14.58 40.75 14.97
CA GLY A 509 13.19 40.80 15.43
C GLY A 509 13.00 40.96 16.94
N ASP A 510 14.04 40.72 17.74
CA ASP A 510 13.99 40.87 19.20
C ASP A 510 15.12 41.80 19.64
N GLY A 511 14.74 42.97 20.15
CA GLY A 511 15.68 43.96 20.67
C GLY A 511 16.38 43.45 21.91
N VAL A 512 17.55 42.81 21.74
CA VAL A 512 18.55 42.64 22.79
C VAL A 512 19.95 42.74 22.19
N THR A 513 20.62 43.85 22.47
CA THR A 513 22.02 44.10 22.11
C THR A 513 22.95 43.28 23.01
N TYR A 514 23.78 42.40 22.44
CA TYR A 514 24.99 41.90 23.12
C TYR A 514 26.21 42.12 22.22
N GLY A 515 27.25 42.68 22.85
CA GLY A 515 28.38 43.31 22.19
C GLY A 515 29.28 42.36 21.40
N VAL A 516 29.82 42.92 20.31
CA VAL A 516 30.89 42.38 19.48
C VAL A 516 32.16 42.22 20.32
N VAL A 517 32.73 41.01 20.35
CA VAL A 517 34.14 40.80 20.71
C VAL A 517 34.87 40.30 19.46
N GLU A 518 35.58 41.21 18.80
CA GLU A 518 36.61 40.88 17.83
C GLU A 518 37.76 40.14 18.55
N THR A 519 38.16 38.98 18.04
CA THR A 519 39.53 38.50 18.22
C THR A 519 40.13 38.12 16.86
N LYS A 520 41.20 38.83 16.51
CA LYS A 520 42.02 38.67 15.29
C LYS A 520 42.91 37.42 15.36
N PRO A 521 43.43 36.94 14.20
CA PRO A 521 44.03 35.61 14.07
C PRO A 521 45.50 35.58 14.46
N LEU A 522 45.97 34.46 15.02
CA LEU A 522 47.39 34.17 15.22
C LEU A 522 47.83 32.99 14.34
N MET A 523 48.69 33.33 13.39
CA MET A 523 49.48 32.47 12.51
C MET A 523 50.61 31.77 13.28
N HIS A 524 51.15 30.71 12.65
CA HIS A 524 52.40 29.96 12.93
C HIS A 524 52.34 28.78 13.92
N TYR A 525 52.38 27.54 13.43
CA TYR A 525 53.62 26.82 13.08
C TYR A 525 53.32 25.49 12.36
N LYS A 526 54.01 25.25 11.24
CA LYS A 526 54.13 23.96 10.53
C LYS A 526 55.52 23.41 10.87
N LYS A 527 55.64 22.16 11.34
CA LYS A 527 56.58 21.10 10.87
C LYS A 527 56.83 20.02 11.92
N GLU A 528 57.08 18.82 11.38
CA GLU A 528 57.78 17.66 11.98
C GLU A 528 56.97 16.81 12.97
N ALA A 529 56.99 15.46 12.95
CA ALA A 529 57.77 14.51 12.17
C ALA A 529 57.06 13.15 12.13
N SER A 530 57.23 12.47 10.99
CA SER A 530 57.07 11.03 10.83
C SER A 530 58.26 10.29 11.45
N LYS A 531 58.02 9.07 11.97
CA LYS A 531 58.93 7.96 12.35
C LYS A 531 59.11 7.71 13.86
N ARG A 532 58.46 6.63 14.32
CA ARG A 532 58.95 5.49 15.13
C ARG A 532 57.70 4.78 15.71
N ARG A 533 57.60 3.47 15.90
CA ARG A 533 58.28 2.26 15.46
C ARG A 533 57.42 1.11 16.04
N VAL A 534 56.99 0.19 15.17
CA VAL A 534 56.54 -1.22 15.32
C VAL A 534 56.91 -1.98 16.62
N HIS A 535 56.01 -2.93 17.02
CA HIS A 535 56.05 -4.04 18.01
C HIS A 535 55.80 -3.66 19.50
N ASP A 536 54.86 -4.23 20.28
CA ASP A 536 54.41 -5.64 20.40
C ASP A 536 53.00 -5.82 21.08
N ILE A 537 52.33 -6.91 20.66
CA ILE A 537 51.59 -7.97 21.39
C ILE A 537 50.42 -7.63 22.36
N GLY A 538 49.19 -7.96 21.91
CA GLY A 538 48.26 -8.97 22.49
C GLY A 538 47.69 -8.82 23.90
N THR A 539 46.35 -8.71 24.01
CA THR A 539 45.45 -9.65 24.71
C THR A 539 43.97 -9.23 24.59
N GLU A 540 43.11 -10.25 24.60
CA GLU A 540 41.67 -10.28 24.34
C GLU A 540 40.78 -9.67 25.43
N THR A 541 39.52 -9.35 25.08
CA THR A 541 38.26 -9.52 25.86
C THR A 541 37.12 -8.90 25.02
N GLU A 542 36.27 -9.68 24.36
CA GLU A 542 35.09 -10.45 24.82
C GLU A 542 33.77 -9.72 24.47
N SER A 543 32.94 -10.42 23.69
CA SER A 543 31.56 -10.08 23.34
C SER A 543 30.60 -10.89 24.22
N PRO A 544 29.41 -10.40 24.58
CA PRO A 544 28.53 -11.12 25.49
C PRO A 544 27.72 -12.23 24.80
N GLU A 545 27.71 -13.40 25.44
CA GLU A 545 26.95 -14.60 25.10
C GLU A 545 25.45 -14.47 25.35
N ILE A 546 24.70 -15.26 24.57
CA ILE A 546 23.25 -15.47 24.62
C ILE A 546 22.97 -16.64 25.57
N GLU A 547 22.07 -16.42 26.53
CA GLU A 547 21.64 -17.38 27.55
C GLU A 547 20.57 -18.33 26.97
N GLU A 548 20.86 -19.64 26.90
CA GLU A 548 19.92 -20.69 26.51
C GLU A 548 19.52 -21.53 27.74
N TYR A 549 18.20 -21.70 27.94
CA TYR A 549 17.56 -22.32 29.10
C TYR A 549 17.75 -23.86 29.12
N ARG A 550 18.13 -24.39 30.29
CA ARG A 550 18.31 -25.81 30.62
C ARG A 550 16.98 -26.50 31.01
N GLU A 551 16.71 -27.68 30.46
CA GLU A 551 15.78 -28.68 31.05
C GLU A 551 16.51 -29.64 32.00
N PRO A 552 15.85 -30.21 33.04
CA PRO A 552 16.48 -31.14 33.97
C PRO A 552 16.25 -32.63 33.62
N ASN A 553 17.34 -33.40 33.65
CA ASN A 553 17.34 -34.87 33.61
C ASN A 553 16.72 -35.48 34.88
N THR A 554 15.93 -36.54 34.70
CA THR A 554 15.76 -37.61 35.70
C THR A 554 15.83 -38.96 34.99
N GLU A 555 16.87 -39.74 35.32
CA GLU A 555 17.04 -41.13 34.91
C GLU A 555 16.25 -42.06 35.86
N ALA A 556 15.62 -43.10 35.29
CA ALA A 556 15.31 -44.34 35.98
C ALA A 556 15.56 -45.50 35.01
N GLU A 557 16.61 -46.28 35.29
CA GLU A 557 16.99 -47.52 34.61
C GLU A 557 15.95 -48.63 34.84
N VAL A 558 15.61 -49.38 33.78
CA VAL A 558 15.25 -50.80 33.89
C VAL A 558 15.98 -51.56 32.78
N LYS A 559 16.88 -52.46 33.20
CA LYS A 559 17.66 -53.40 32.39
C LYS A 559 16.79 -54.51 31.81
N ALA A 560 17.09 -54.90 30.56
CA ALA A 560 16.75 -56.23 30.04
C ALA A 560 17.89 -56.73 29.14
N GLU A 561 18.66 -57.70 29.65
CA GLU A 561 19.58 -58.56 28.90
C GLU A 561 18.82 -59.69 28.21
N VAL A 562 19.11 -59.97 26.93
CA VAL A 562 18.95 -61.30 26.30
C VAL A 562 20.07 -61.51 25.25
N PRO A 563 20.64 -62.73 25.09
CA PRO A 563 22.03 -62.93 24.67
C PRO A 563 22.22 -63.46 23.22
N LYS A 564 23.51 -63.56 22.86
CA LYS A 564 24.09 -64.01 21.57
C LYS A 564 23.77 -65.47 21.18
N GLU A 565 23.46 -65.61 19.89
CA GLU A 565 24.05 -66.52 18.88
C GLU A 565 24.31 -68.00 19.20
N ASN A 566 23.68 -68.91 18.44
CA ASN A 566 24.29 -70.18 18.07
C ASN A 566 23.73 -70.78 16.76
N ARG A 567 24.65 -71.25 15.91
CA ARG A 567 24.48 -71.99 14.64
C ARG A 567 23.63 -73.26 14.77
N LYS A 568 22.90 -73.63 13.71
CA LYS A 568 23.06 -74.91 12.95
C LYS A 568 22.17 -75.00 11.70
N LYS A 569 22.69 -75.79 10.76
CA LYS A 569 22.14 -76.39 9.52
C LYS A 569 20.66 -76.81 9.66
N ASP A 570 19.83 -76.79 8.63
CA ASP A 570 19.94 -77.43 7.31
C ASP A 570 19.32 -76.59 6.17
#